data_AF-A0A9W9A7L2-F1
#
_entry.id   AF-A0A9W9A7L2-F1
#
_cell.length_a   1.000
_cell.length_b   1.000
_cell.length_c   1.000
_cell.angle_alpha   90.00
_cell.angle_beta   90.00
_cell.angle_gamma   90.00
#
_symmetry.space_group_name_H-M   'P 1'
#
loop_
_entity.id
_entity.type
_entity.pdbx_description
1 polymer ?
#
loop_
_entity_poly.entity_id
_entity_poly.type
_entity_poly.pdbx_seq_one_letter_code
_entity_poly.pdbx_strand_id
1 'polypeptide(L)'
;MHARDCVYNIYLFRSIIMAKLLCEICYQARSLDNFLFSTCGHGFCTSCTTSLDKSRTCPSCRKPRKKADVHKLYFTLPEQDVIDVHSEAQSLIHSMTNIHTESTLSLTDKVTNGLKEAAKKSKMDADTASKLLEVAKNMEDNLRPIFFRLQLERDEKRALQEKVNLWQPRVIQVEALKAEVARSKQELESVIRANQRTIAKNNQLASQLEADRVEIEKLRKDVIDERRLYKERDELVQQLKRDLEYSRKQAVFLNKKLKVLAQSSSSNRISAGNTADDTLIVKPAVLGPSMKWETLVKAMVKQGFTVEHNHSGPSVRFDPPDPTKRSITFQKPHPDTTINPILLKEFNKKFRKYCGRDLFDSVECREVLSGVHL
;
A
#
# COMPACT_ATOMS: atom_id res chain seq x y z
N MET A 1 -32.95 5.59 -31.15
CA MET A 1 -33.88 4.52 -30.74
C MET A 1 -35.13 5.17 -30.16
N HIS A 2 -36.26 4.88 -30.81
CA HIS A 2 -37.67 5.08 -30.44
C HIS A 2 -38.17 6.46 -29.97
N ALA A 3 -38.91 7.07 -30.90
CA ALA A 3 -40.03 7.98 -30.68
C ALA A 3 -41.04 7.44 -29.67
N ARG A 4 -41.77 8.36 -29.02
CA ARG A 4 -43.20 8.20 -28.70
C ARG A 4 -43.84 9.54 -28.36
N ASP A 5 -44.62 10.00 -29.33
CA ASP A 5 -45.82 10.80 -29.11
C ASP A 5 -46.78 10.06 -28.17
N CYS A 6 -47.49 10.81 -27.32
CA CYS A 6 -48.86 10.49 -26.91
C CYS A 6 -49.55 11.76 -26.40
N VAL A 7 -50.20 12.44 -27.34
CA VAL A 7 -51.31 13.34 -27.11
C VAL A 7 -52.52 12.48 -26.73
N TYR A 8 -53.13 12.72 -25.56
CA TYR A 8 -54.50 12.30 -25.32
C TYR A 8 -55.38 13.54 -25.14
N ASN A 9 -56.03 13.88 -26.24
CA ASN A 9 -57.13 14.81 -26.32
C ASN A 9 -58.41 14.03 -26.02
N ILE A 10 -59.08 14.31 -24.89
CA ILE A 10 -60.34 13.67 -24.52
C ILE A 10 -61.48 14.60 -24.92
N TYR A 11 -62.10 14.30 -26.07
CA TYR A 11 -63.44 14.76 -26.40
C TYR A 11 -64.45 13.92 -25.62
N LEU A 12 -65.13 14.53 -24.65
CA LEU A 12 -66.23 13.94 -23.89
C LEU A 12 -67.53 14.10 -24.68
N PHE A 13 -67.92 13.06 -25.41
CA PHE A 13 -69.29 12.87 -25.90
C PHE A 13 -70.06 11.98 -24.91
N ARG A 14 -71.29 12.40 -24.60
CA ARG A 14 -72.29 11.68 -23.78
C ARG A 14 -72.41 10.22 -24.21
N SER A 15 -71.94 9.33 -23.36
CA SER A 15 -72.34 7.92 -23.28
C SER A 15 -72.06 7.49 -21.85
N ILE A 16 -73.02 6.81 -21.24
CA ILE A 16 -72.89 6.19 -19.92
C ILE A 16 -71.52 5.49 -19.88
N ILE A 17 -70.59 6.05 -19.10
CA ILE A 17 -69.20 5.58 -19.07
C ILE A 17 -69.22 4.21 -18.40
N MET A 18 -69.34 3.15 -19.19
CA MET A 18 -69.01 1.81 -18.73
C MET A 18 -67.50 1.80 -18.48
N ALA A 19 -67.10 1.95 -17.22
CA ALA A 19 -65.71 1.95 -16.82
C ALA A 19 -64.99 0.73 -17.41
N LYS A 20 -64.00 0.98 -18.28
CA LYS A 20 -63.15 -0.06 -18.84
C LYS A 20 -61.93 -0.22 -17.95
N LEU A 21 -61.71 -1.42 -17.45
CA LEU A 21 -60.54 -1.78 -16.65
C LEU A 21 -59.52 -2.52 -17.53
N LEU A 22 -58.23 -2.26 -17.30
CA LEU A 22 -57.13 -2.96 -17.96
C LEU A 22 -56.73 -4.18 -17.15
N CYS A 23 -56.70 -5.37 -17.78
CA CYS A 23 -56.27 -6.59 -17.10
C CYS A 23 -54.75 -6.68 -17.12
N GLU A 24 -54.09 -6.78 -15.96
CA GLU A 24 -52.61 -6.83 -15.88
C GLU A 24 -51.98 -8.11 -16.47
N ILE A 25 -52.79 -9.15 -16.72
CA ILE A 25 -52.29 -10.44 -17.25
C ILE A 25 -52.27 -10.44 -18.77
N CYS A 26 -53.37 -10.00 -19.40
CA CYS A 26 -53.50 -10.01 -20.86
C CYS A 26 -53.40 -8.62 -21.49
N TYR A 27 -53.32 -7.56 -20.69
CA TYR A 27 -53.25 -6.17 -21.11
C TYR A 27 -54.43 -5.72 -22.01
N GLN A 28 -55.59 -6.37 -21.88
CA GLN A 28 -56.80 -6.00 -22.63
C GLN A 28 -57.75 -5.18 -21.75
N ALA A 29 -58.30 -4.11 -22.32
CA ALA A 29 -59.35 -3.31 -21.70
C ALA A 29 -60.71 -4.03 -21.82
N ARG A 30 -61.37 -4.33 -20.69
CA ARG A 30 -62.68 -4.99 -20.65
C ARG A 30 -63.64 -4.18 -19.76
N SER A 31 -64.96 -4.36 -19.97
CA SER A 31 -65.97 -3.83 -19.02
C SER A 31 -65.70 -4.35 -17.61
N LEU A 32 -65.97 -3.53 -16.60
CA LEU A 32 -65.95 -3.92 -15.19
C LEU A 32 -66.72 -5.24 -14.92
N ASP A 33 -67.83 -5.48 -15.63
CA ASP A 33 -68.65 -6.70 -15.45
C ASP A 33 -67.89 -8.00 -15.80
N ASN A 34 -66.83 -7.86 -16.58
CA ASN A 34 -65.92 -8.93 -17.01
C ASN A 34 -64.68 -9.03 -16.12
N PHE A 35 -64.64 -8.34 -14.97
CA PHE A 35 -63.59 -8.48 -13.98
C PHE A 35 -64.07 -9.24 -12.75
N LEU A 36 -63.13 -9.96 -12.16
CA LEU A 36 -63.29 -10.70 -10.93
C LEU A 36 -62.19 -10.29 -9.96
N PHE A 37 -62.56 -9.96 -8.73
CA PHE A 37 -61.66 -9.46 -7.70
C PHE A 37 -61.44 -10.53 -6.64
N SER A 38 -60.19 -10.65 -6.21
CA SER A 38 -59.81 -11.50 -5.07
C SER A 38 -59.94 -10.71 -3.77
N THR A 39 -59.99 -11.39 -2.63
CA THR A 39 -59.97 -10.77 -1.29
C THR A 39 -58.74 -9.89 -1.01
N CYS A 40 -57.66 -10.04 -1.78
CA CYS A 40 -56.50 -9.16 -1.73
C CYS A 40 -56.69 -7.82 -2.46
N GLY A 41 -57.86 -7.57 -3.05
CA GLY A 41 -58.19 -6.34 -3.78
C GLY A 41 -57.76 -6.31 -5.25
N HIS A 42 -56.96 -7.26 -5.71
CA HIS A 42 -56.55 -7.33 -7.11
C HIS A 42 -57.61 -8.01 -7.98
N GLY A 43 -57.89 -7.42 -9.14
CA GLY A 43 -58.88 -7.92 -10.09
C GLY A 43 -58.29 -8.21 -11.47
N PHE A 44 -58.77 -9.27 -12.10
CA PHE A 44 -58.38 -9.65 -13.45
C PHE A 44 -59.62 -9.97 -14.28
N CYS A 45 -59.49 -9.98 -15.61
CA CYS A 45 -60.62 -10.36 -16.44
C CYS A 45 -61.04 -11.82 -16.17
N THR A 46 -62.30 -12.16 -16.42
CA THR A 46 -62.89 -13.48 -16.16
C THR A 46 -62.11 -14.62 -16.79
N SER A 47 -61.64 -14.46 -18.03
CA SER A 47 -60.82 -15.46 -18.73
C SER A 47 -59.48 -15.71 -18.04
N CYS A 48 -58.72 -14.67 -17.72
CA CYS A 48 -57.44 -14.80 -17.02
C CYS A 48 -57.62 -15.32 -15.59
N THR A 49 -58.68 -14.89 -14.89
CA THR A 49 -58.99 -15.37 -13.54
C THR A 49 -59.24 -16.88 -13.52
N THR A 50 -59.95 -17.39 -14.53
CA THR A 50 -60.25 -18.83 -14.67
C THR A 50 -58.98 -19.65 -14.95
N SER A 51 -58.09 -19.14 -15.81
CA SER A 51 -56.79 -19.80 -16.10
C SER A 51 -55.89 -19.93 -14.86
N LEU A 52 -56.09 -19.08 -13.85
CA LEU A 52 -55.32 -19.08 -12.60
C LEU A 52 -55.87 -20.04 -11.52
N ASP A 53 -56.98 -20.74 -11.77
CA ASP A 53 -57.53 -21.69 -10.78
C ASP A 53 -56.55 -22.81 -10.42
N LYS A 54 -55.56 -23.09 -11.30
CA LYS A 54 -54.49 -24.05 -11.07
C LYS A 54 -53.41 -23.55 -10.10
N SER A 55 -53.02 -22.28 -10.17
CA SER A 55 -51.91 -21.73 -9.37
C SER A 55 -52.31 -21.33 -7.95
N ARG A 56 -53.62 -21.14 -7.69
CA ARG A 56 -54.20 -20.77 -6.38
C ARG A 56 -53.50 -19.60 -5.69
N THR A 57 -52.87 -18.71 -6.45
CA THR A 57 -52.13 -17.54 -5.97
C THR A 57 -52.44 -16.33 -6.86
N CYS A 58 -52.54 -15.15 -6.26
CA CYS A 58 -52.73 -13.90 -6.99
C CYS A 58 -51.45 -13.52 -7.75
N PRO A 59 -51.48 -13.24 -9.07
CA PRO A 59 -50.28 -12.86 -9.82
C PRO A 59 -49.63 -11.56 -9.34
N SER A 60 -50.41 -10.56 -8.93
CA SER A 60 -49.89 -9.24 -8.55
C SER A 60 -49.24 -9.23 -7.16
N CYS A 61 -49.82 -9.95 -6.18
CA CYS A 61 -49.33 -9.92 -4.78
C CYS A 61 -48.95 -11.28 -4.18
N ARG A 62 -49.09 -12.38 -4.93
CA ARG A 62 -48.76 -13.76 -4.55
C ARG A 62 -49.52 -14.34 -3.34
N LYS A 63 -50.47 -13.61 -2.77
CA LYS A 63 -51.33 -14.13 -1.69
C LYS A 63 -52.13 -15.36 -2.16
N PRO A 64 -52.32 -16.39 -1.32
CA PRO A 64 -53.15 -17.54 -1.62
C PRO A 64 -54.58 -17.12 -1.97
N ARG A 65 -55.18 -17.78 -2.96
CA ARG A 65 -56.53 -17.50 -3.46
C ARG A 65 -57.33 -18.80 -3.49
N LYS A 66 -58.52 -18.82 -2.89
CA LYS A 66 -59.50 -19.89 -3.09
C LYS A 66 -60.51 -19.46 -4.14
N LYS A 67 -61.07 -20.42 -4.88
CA LYS A 67 -62.08 -20.15 -5.91
C LYS A 67 -63.33 -19.47 -5.34
N ALA A 68 -63.70 -19.81 -4.10
CA ALA A 68 -64.83 -19.20 -3.39
C ALA A 68 -64.61 -17.73 -3.00
N ASP A 69 -63.36 -17.25 -2.98
CA ASP A 69 -62.99 -15.90 -2.51
C ASP A 69 -63.00 -14.85 -3.65
N VAL A 70 -63.40 -15.27 -4.84
CA VAL A 70 -63.41 -14.45 -6.05
C VAL A 70 -64.83 -13.92 -6.28
N HIS A 71 -64.97 -12.60 -6.37
CA HIS A 71 -66.28 -11.94 -6.45
C HIS A 71 -66.30 -10.80 -7.48
N LYS A 72 -67.51 -10.41 -7.90
CA LYS A 72 -67.74 -9.23 -8.74
C LYS A 72 -68.02 -8.02 -7.85
N LEU A 73 -67.55 -6.85 -8.27
CA LEU A 73 -67.93 -5.58 -7.66
C LEU A 73 -69.09 -4.98 -8.46
N TYR A 74 -70.18 -4.68 -7.77
CA TYR A 74 -71.33 -3.97 -8.33
C TYR A 74 -71.33 -2.57 -7.74
N PHE A 75 -71.26 -1.55 -8.58
CA PHE A 75 -71.43 -0.16 -8.16
C PHE A 75 -72.86 0.25 -8.43
N THR A 76 -73.60 0.57 -7.38
CA THR A 76 -74.86 1.30 -7.51
C THR A 76 -74.51 2.77 -7.65
N LEU A 77 -74.47 3.27 -8.88
CA LEU A 77 -74.37 4.70 -9.13
C LEU A 77 -75.74 5.32 -8.83
N PRO A 78 -75.85 6.32 -7.94
CA PRO A 78 -77.11 7.02 -7.74
C PRO A 78 -77.55 7.65 -9.06
N GLU A 79 -78.84 7.50 -9.39
CA GLU A 79 -79.46 8.10 -10.57
C GLU A 79 -79.25 9.62 -10.56
N GLN A 80 -78.81 10.15 -11.70
CA GLN A 80 -78.06 11.39 -11.81
C GLN A 80 -78.95 12.64 -11.96
N ASP A 81 -80.16 12.63 -11.40
CA ASP A 81 -81.18 13.64 -11.72
C ASP A 81 -81.44 14.68 -10.62
N VAL A 82 -80.70 14.63 -9.50
CA VAL A 82 -80.70 15.71 -8.51
C VAL A 82 -79.26 16.12 -8.24
N ILE A 83 -78.76 17.09 -9.01
CA ILE A 83 -77.51 17.78 -8.70
C ILE A 83 -77.74 18.46 -7.33
N ASP A 84 -77.11 17.91 -6.29
CA ASP A 84 -77.09 18.54 -4.98
C ASP A 84 -76.21 19.79 -5.05
N VAL A 85 -76.85 20.92 -5.34
CA VAL A 85 -76.27 22.27 -5.41
C VAL A 85 -75.47 22.58 -4.14
N HIS A 86 -75.83 22.00 -3.00
CA HIS A 86 -75.11 22.19 -1.75
C HIS A 86 -73.74 21.50 -1.75
N SER A 87 -73.65 20.29 -2.33
CA SER A 87 -72.36 19.57 -2.47
C SER A 87 -71.40 20.26 -3.45
N GLU A 88 -71.91 20.77 -4.58
CA GLU A 88 -71.10 21.54 -5.53
C GLU A 88 -70.60 22.85 -4.91
N ALA A 89 -71.46 23.55 -4.16
CA ALA A 89 -71.09 24.76 -3.43
C ALA A 89 -70.03 24.48 -2.36
N GLN A 90 -70.17 23.42 -1.57
CA GLN A 90 -69.17 23.04 -0.55
C GLN A 90 -67.83 22.66 -1.18
N SER A 91 -67.83 21.93 -2.30
CA SER A 91 -66.62 21.59 -3.05
C SER A 91 -65.90 22.84 -3.59
N LEU A 92 -66.66 23.82 -4.08
CA LEU A 92 -66.12 25.09 -4.57
C LEU A 92 -65.54 25.94 -3.43
N ILE A 93 -66.27 26.07 -2.31
CA ILE A 93 -65.80 26.77 -1.11
C ILE A 93 -64.50 26.14 -0.62
N HIS A 94 -64.45 24.80 -0.53
CA HIS A 94 -63.24 24.09 -0.13
C HIS A 94 -62.07 24.38 -1.07
N SER A 95 -62.32 24.38 -2.38
CA SER A 95 -61.30 24.70 -3.40
C SER A 95 -60.79 26.14 -3.27
N MET A 96 -61.66 27.09 -2.92
CA MET A 96 -61.28 28.49 -2.67
C MET A 96 -60.41 28.65 -1.42
N THR A 97 -60.77 28.00 -0.31
CA THR A 97 -59.97 28.03 0.93
C THR A 97 -58.58 27.43 0.78
N ASN A 98 -58.40 26.52 -0.18
CA ASN A 98 -57.12 25.84 -0.44
C ASN A 98 -56.25 26.54 -1.50
N ILE A 99 -56.61 27.75 -1.95
CA ILE A 99 -55.74 28.57 -2.77
C ILE A 99 -54.64 29.16 -1.87
N HIS A 100 -53.44 28.59 -1.98
CA HIS A 100 -52.25 29.02 -1.26
C HIS A 100 -51.18 29.45 -2.25
N THR A 101 -50.11 30.06 -1.74
CA THR A 101 -48.97 30.45 -2.58
C THR A 101 -48.45 29.27 -3.39
N GLU A 102 -48.35 28.07 -2.80
CA GLU A 102 -47.94 26.79 -3.41
C GLU A 102 -48.90 26.24 -4.50
N SER A 103 -50.13 26.78 -4.62
CA SER A 103 -51.13 26.26 -5.54
C SER A 103 -50.75 26.43 -7.01
N THR A 104 -51.24 25.51 -7.85
CA THR A 104 -51.00 25.53 -9.29
C THR A 104 -52.01 26.43 -10.01
N LEU A 105 -51.62 26.94 -11.18
CA LEU A 105 -52.51 27.69 -12.07
C LEU A 105 -53.81 26.92 -12.38
N SER A 106 -53.72 25.59 -12.50
CA SER A 106 -54.88 24.73 -12.73
C SER A 106 -55.91 24.78 -11.58
N LEU A 107 -55.48 24.95 -10.33
CA LEU A 107 -56.41 25.08 -9.21
C LEU A 107 -57.16 26.40 -9.28
N THR A 108 -56.46 27.49 -9.61
CA THR A 108 -57.07 28.81 -9.83
C THR A 108 -58.09 28.72 -10.96
N ASP A 109 -57.72 28.17 -12.14
CA ASP A 109 -58.64 28.00 -13.28
C ASP A 109 -59.87 27.14 -12.93
N LYS A 110 -59.71 26.09 -12.11
CA LYS A 110 -60.84 25.26 -11.63
C LYS A 110 -61.81 26.07 -10.78
N VAL A 111 -61.31 26.91 -9.87
CA VAL A 111 -62.14 27.76 -9.02
C VAL A 111 -62.87 28.81 -9.86
N THR A 112 -62.17 29.47 -10.79
CA THR A 112 -62.77 30.47 -11.68
C THR A 112 -63.87 29.86 -12.56
N ASN A 113 -63.62 28.68 -13.12
CA ASN A 113 -64.60 27.97 -13.93
C ASN A 113 -65.76 27.42 -13.08
N GLY A 114 -65.49 26.95 -11.86
CA GLY A 114 -66.52 26.52 -10.92
C GLY A 114 -67.49 27.65 -10.54
N LEU A 115 -66.96 28.86 -10.31
CA LEU A 115 -67.78 30.06 -10.07
C LEU A 115 -68.65 30.42 -11.28
N LYS A 116 -68.08 30.37 -12.50
CA LYS A 116 -68.83 30.62 -13.75
C LYS A 116 -69.94 29.59 -13.98
N GLU A 117 -69.69 28.32 -13.72
CA GLU A 117 -70.68 27.25 -13.90
C GLU A 117 -71.77 27.29 -12.82
N ALA A 118 -71.41 27.60 -11.56
CA ALA A 118 -72.39 27.83 -10.51
C ALA A 118 -73.35 28.97 -10.90
N ALA A 119 -72.82 30.11 -11.36
CA ALA A 119 -73.64 31.24 -11.80
C ALA A 119 -74.61 30.89 -12.94
N LYS A 120 -74.28 29.91 -13.81
CA LYS A 120 -75.14 29.47 -14.91
C LYS A 120 -76.21 28.44 -14.51
N LYS A 121 -75.90 27.55 -13.56
CA LYS A 121 -76.72 26.35 -13.27
C LYS A 121 -77.77 26.57 -12.18
N SER A 122 -77.52 27.44 -11.21
CA SER A 122 -78.43 27.60 -10.07
C SER A 122 -79.57 28.58 -10.35
N LYS A 123 -80.75 28.32 -9.76
CA LYS A 123 -81.91 29.23 -9.71
C LYS A 123 -81.64 30.41 -8.76
N MET A 124 -80.50 31.09 -8.93
CA MET A 124 -80.16 32.29 -8.16
C MET A 124 -80.83 33.51 -8.78
N ASP A 125 -81.02 34.55 -7.97
CA ASP A 125 -81.41 35.85 -8.50
C ASP A 125 -80.28 36.42 -9.40
N ALA A 126 -80.67 37.25 -10.35
CA ALA A 126 -79.75 37.79 -11.35
C ALA A 126 -78.61 38.63 -10.74
N ASP A 127 -78.83 39.25 -9.58
CA ASP A 127 -77.82 40.06 -8.90
C ASP A 127 -76.73 39.17 -8.26
N THR A 128 -77.11 38.10 -7.57
CA THR A 128 -76.16 37.11 -7.04
C THR A 128 -75.33 36.46 -8.14
N ALA A 129 -75.96 36.07 -9.26
CA ALA A 129 -75.25 35.50 -10.39
C ALA A 129 -74.25 36.50 -11.02
N SER A 130 -74.64 37.77 -11.12
CA SER A 130 -73.76 38.85 -11.61
C SER A 130 -72.54 39.04 -10.71
N LYS A 131 -72.74 39.06 -9.38
CA LYS A 131 -71.64 39.19 -8.40
C LYS A 131 -70.66 38.01 -8.48
N LEU A 132 -71.14 36.78 -8.64
CA LEU A 132 -70.27 35.61 -8.80
C LEU A 132 -69.44 35.68 -10.08
N LEU A 133 -70.03 36.16 -11.18
CA LEU A 133 -69.30 36.38 -12.44
C LEU A 133 -68.27 37.50 -12.32
N GLU A 134 -68.57 38.58 -11.59
CA GLU A 134 -67.62 39.65 -11.31
C GLU A 134 -66.44 39.16 -10.45
N VAL A 135 -66.70 38.38 -9.40
CA VAL A 135 -65.65 37.74 -8.60
C VAL A 135 -64.79 36.82 -9.45
N ALA A 136 -65.41 35.97 -10.29
CA ALA A 136 -64.68 35.10 -11.21
C ALA A 136 -63.79 35.91 -12.17
N LYS A 137 -64.31 37.02 -12.73
CA LYS A 137 -63.55 37.91 -13.60
C LYS A 137 -62.38 38.56 -12.85
N ASN A 138 -62.61 39.06 -11.64
CA ASN A 138 -61.57 39.67 -10.81
C ASN A 138 -60.46 38.65 -10.46
N MET A 139 -60.82 37.41 -10.11
CA MET A 139 -59.84 36.33 -9.90
C MET A 139 -59.06 36.02 -11.18
N GLU A 140 -59.71 36.04 -12.34
CA GLU A 140 -59.07 35.84 -13.64
C GLU A 140 -58.08 36.96 -13.99
N ASP A 141 -58.47 38.21 -13.76
CA ASP A 141 -57.66 39.39 -14.12
C ASP A 141 -56.50 39.61 -13.13
N ASN A 142 -56.69 39.33 -11.83
CA ASN A 142 -55.71 39.63 -10.79
C ASN A 142 -54.90 38.42 -10.31
N LEU A 143 -55.55 37.27 -10.07
CA LEU A 143 -54.85 36.11 -9.49
C LEU A 143 -54.17 35.27 -10.56
N ARG A 144 -54.80 35.09 -11.72
CA ARG A 144 -54.25 34.23 -12.79
C ARG A 144 -52.86 34.67 -13.25
N PRO A 145 -52.56 35.97 -13.50
CA PRO A 145 -51.21 36.39 -13.88
C PRO A 145 -50.17 36.12 -12.79
N ILE A 146 -50.55 36.30 -11.52
CA ILE A 146 -49.68 36.03 -10.37
C ILE A 146 -49.34 34.53 -10.30
N PHE A 147 -50.35 33.66 -10.39
CA PHE A 147 -50.15 32.21 -10.38
C PHE A 147 -49.38 31.71 -11.60
N PHE A 148 -49.55 32.33 -12.77
CA PHE A 148 -48.76 32.03 -13.96
C PHE A 148 -47.27 32.36 -13.73
N ARG A 149 -46.97 33.56 -13.21
CA ARG A 149 -45.58 33.94 -12.90
C ARG A 149 -44.96 33.04 -11.83
N LEU A 150 -45.70 32.73 -10.77
CA LEU A 150 -45.23 31.81 -9.72
C LEU A 150 -44.95 30.41 -10.28
N GLN A 151 -45.80 29.91 -11.17
CA GLN A 151 -45.58 28.62 -11.82
C GLN A 151 -44.30 28.64 -12.68
N LEU A 152 -44.08 29.72 -13.44
CA LEU A 152 -42.86 29.90 -14.23
C LEU A 152 -41.60 29.91 -13.36
N GLU A 153 -41.61 30.68 -12.26
CA GLU A 153 -40.50 30.72 -11.30
C GLU A 153 -40.23 29.35 -10.65
N ARG A 154 -41.28 28.57 -10.36
CA ARG A 154 -41.13 27.20 -9.84
C ARG A 154 -40.48 26.26 -10.84
N ASP A 155 -40.93 26.33 -12.10
CA ASP A 155 -40.39 25.47 -13.15
C ASP A 155 -38.94 25.86 -13.48
N GLU A 156 -38.61 27.16 -13.46
CA GLU A 156 -37.22 27.63 -13.55
C GLU A 156 -36.37 27.17 -12.36
N LYS A 157 -36.87 27.32 -11.12
CA LYS A 157 -36.18 26.83 -9.92
C LYS A 157 -35.95 25.32 -9.99
N ARG A 158 -36.92 24.54 -10.48
CA ARG A 158 -36.77 23.09 -10.69
C ARG A 158 -35.70 22.79 -11.72
N ALA A 159 -35.71 23.46 -12.87
CA ALA A 159 -34.71 23.29 -13.92
C ALA A 159 -33.29 23.65 -13.44
N LEU A 160 -33.15 24.72 -12.65
CA LEU A 160 -31.88 25.09 -12.02
C LEU A 160 -31.44 24.05 -10.98
N GLN A 161 -32.36 23.54 -10.17
CA GLN A 161 -32.05 22.49 -9.20
C GLN A 161 -31.58 21.20 -9.89
N GLU A 162 -32.18 20.82 -11.01
CA GLU A 162 -31.74 19.68 -11.82
C GLU A 162 -30.33 19.89 -12.37
N LYS A 163 -30.01 21.10 -12.83
CA LYS A 163 -28.63 21.46 -13.23
C LYS A 163 -27.66 21.36 -12.04
N VAL A 164 -28.02 21.88 -10.87
CA VAL A 164 -27.19 21.76 -9.65
C VAL A 164 -26.95 20.28 -9.32
N ASN A 165 -28.00 19.47 -9.32
CA ASN A 165 -27.91 18.03 -9.04
C ASN A 165 -27.04 17.30 -10.07
N LEU A 166 -27.05 17.73 -11.34
CA LEU A 166 -26.20 17.18 -12.40
C LEU A 166 -24.72 17.54 -12.23
N TRP A 167 -24.42 18.77 -11.80
CA TRP A 167 -23.04 19.27 -11.67
C TRP A 167 -22.37 18.88 -10.35
N GLN A 168 -23.14 18.74 -9.26
CA GLN A 168 -22.63 18.34 -7.96
C GLN A 168 -21.70 17.11 -7.98
N PRO A 169 -22.06 15.97 -8.61
CA PRO A 169 -21.18 14.80 -8.66
C PRO A 169 -19.90 15.05 -9.46
N ARG A 170 -19.94 15.92 -10.49
CA ARG A 170 -18.75 16.28 -11.27
C ARG A 170 -17.77 17.12 -10.47
N VAL A 171 -18.26 18.04 -9.64
CA VAL A 171 -17.41 18.82 -8.72
C VAL A 171 -16.72 17.88 -7.73
N ILE A 172 -17.46 16.96 -7.12
CA ILE A 172 -16.91 15.95 -6.20
C ILE A 172 -15.84 15.10 -6.91
N GLN A 173 -16.09 14.70 -8.16
CA GLN A 173 -15.12 13.93 -8.96
C GLN A 173 -13.84 14.73 -9.23
N VAL A 174 -13.95 16.01 -9.60
CA VAL A 174 -12.78 16.87 -9.87
C VAL A 174 -11.96 17.09 -8.59
N GLU A 175 -12.60 17.26 -7.44
CA GLU A 175 -11.92 17.38 -6.15
C GLU A 175 -11.20 16.08 -5.77
N ALA A 176 -11.81 14.92 -6.00
CA ALA A 176 -11.17 13.62 -5.78
C ALA A 176 -9.95 13.43 -6.69
N LEU A 177 -10.07 13.75 -7.98
CA LEU A 177 -8.96 13.68 -8.93
C LEU A 177 -7.84 14.66 -8.58
N LYS A 178 -8.17 15.87 -8.12
CA LYS A 178 -7.19 16.86 -7.64
C LYS A 178 -6.40 16.30 -6.45
N ALA A 179 -7.07 15.64 -5.51
CA ALA A 179 -6.41 15.00 -4.38
C ALA A 179 -5.51 13.84 -4.80
N GLU A 180 -5.91 13.05 -5.80
CA GLU A 180 -5.10 11.97 -6.37
C GLU A 180 -3.84 12.50 -7.06
N VAL A 181 -3.97 13.52 -7.90
CA VAL A 181 -2.82 14.19 -8.55
C VAL A 181 -1.84 14.73 -7.50
N ALA A 182 -2.33 15.31 -6.40
CA ALA A 182 -1.48 15.78 -5.32
C ALA A 182 -0.70 14.63 -4.65
N ARG A 183 -1.34 13.49 -4.39
CA ARG A 183 -0.68 12.29 -3.84
C ARG A 183 0.39 11.75 -4.79
N SER A 184 0.04 11.56 -6.06
CA SER A 184 0.98 11.05 -7.07
C SER A 184 2.18 11.97 -7.27
N LYS A 185 1.98 13.30 -7.19
CA LYS A 185 3.09 14.28 -7.22
C LYS A 185 4.03 14.13 -6.02
N GLN A 186 3.48 13.98 -4.82
CA GLN A 186 4.27 13.76 -3.61
C GLN A 186 5.08 12.44 -3.67
N GLU A 187 4.48 11.38 -4.19
CA GLU A 187 5.14 10.09 -4.40
C GLU A 187 6.29 10.21 -5.42
N LEU A 188 6.05 10.88 -6.56
CA LEU A 188 7.08 11.14 -7.57
C LEU A 188 8.27 11.90 -6.98
N GLU A 189 8.02 12.95 -6.19
CA GLU A 189 9.09 13.68 -5.50
C GLU A 189 9.86 12.82 -4.50
N SER A 190 9.19 11.89 -3.80
CA SER A 190 9.83 10.93 -2.90
C SER A 190 10.77 9.99 -3.66
N VAL A 191 10.30 9.46 -4.80
CA VAL A 191 11.10 8.58 -5.68
C VAL A 191 12.29 9.33 -6.27
N ILE A 192 12.13 10.58 -6.71
CA ILE A 192 13.23 11.42 -7.20
C ILE A 192 14.31 11.58 -6.11
N ARG A 193 13.92 11.92 -4.88
CA ARG A 193 14.86 12.03 -3.75
C ARG A 193 15.56 10.71 -3.42
N ALA A 194 14.84 9.59 -3.49
CA ALA A 194 15.43 8.27 -3.29
C ALA A 194 16.47 7.95 -4.38
N ASN A 195 16.13 8.21 -5.64
CA ASN A 195 17.03 7.98 -6.77
C ASN A 195 18.29 8.86 -6.68
N GLN A 196 18.16 10.13 -6.30
CA GLN A 196 19.30 11.03 -6.08
C GLN A 196 20.26 10.48 -5.00
N ARG A 197 19.74 9.94 -3.90
CA ARG A 197 20.56 9.30 -2.86
C ARG A 197 21.30 8.07 -3.39
N THR A 198 20.64 7.25 -4.21
CA THR A 198 21.27 6.10 -4.85
C THR A 198 22.37 6.53 -5.81
N ILE A 199 22.13 7.56 -6.63
CA ILE A 199 23.15 8.12 -7.54
C ILE A 199 24.36 8.62 -6.75
N ALA A 200 24.15 9.36 -5.66
CA ALA A 200 25.25 9.84 -4.82
C ALA A 200 26.08 8.69 -4.23
N LYS A 201 25.42 7.63 -3.74
CA LYS A 201 26.10 6.43 -3.24
C LYS A 201 26.87 5.70 -4.33
N ASN A 202 26.30 5.58 -5.53
CA ASN A 202 26.96 4.95 -6.67
C ASN A 202 28.21 5.74 -7.09
N ASN A 203 28.14 7.07 -7.10
CA ASN A 203 29.29 7.92 -7.38
C ASN A 203 30.38 7.76 -6.32
N GLN A 204 30.01 7.68 -5.04
CA GLN A 204 30.96 7.41 -3.95
C GLN A 204 31.67 6.06 -4.13
N LEU A 205 30.91 5.01 -4.47
CA LEU A 205 31.48 3.68 -4.72
C LEU A 205 32.38 3.68 -5.96
N ALA A 206 32.01 4.42 -7.01
CA ALA A 206 32.84 4.56 -8.20
C ALA A 206 34.18 5.26 -7.87
N SER A 207 34.15 6.33 -7.07
CA SER A 207 35.38 6.99 -6.59
C SER A 207 36.25 6.08 -5.73
N GLN A 208 35.62 5.26 -4.86
CA GLN A 208 36.37 4.28 -4.05
C GLN A 208 37.05 3.22 -4.93
N LEU A 209 36.31 2.67 -5.91
CA LEU A 209 36.88 1.69 -6.83
C LEU A 209 38.06 2.25 -7.62
N GLU A 210 38.00 3.51 -8.03
CA GLU A 210 39.12 4.15 -8.73
C GLU A 210 40.33 4.36 -7.81
N ALA A 211 40.11 4.76 -6.55
CA ALA A 211 41.18 4.85 -5.55
C ALA A 211 41.85 3.48 -5.31
N ASP A 212 41.05 2.42 -5.14
CA ASP A 212 41.54 1.06 -4.96
C ASP A 212 42.33 0.59 -6.20
N ARG A 213 41.89 0.96 -7.42
CA ARG A 213 42.62 0.63 -8.66
C ARG A 213 43.99 1.31 -8.71
N VAL A 214 44.08 2.58 -8.32
CA VAL A 214 45.37 3.30 -8.24
C VAL A 214 46.28 2.66 -7.19
N GLU A 215 45.75 2.25 -6.04
CA GLU A 215 46.51 1.56 -5.00
C GLU A 215 47.03 0.20 -5.49
N ILE A 216 46.20 -0.60 -6.14
CA ILE A 216 46.59 -1.89 -6.74
C ILE A 216 47.72 -1.69 -7.75
N GLU A 217 47.63 -0.66 -8.60
CA GLU A 217 48.65 -0.38 -9.60
C GLU A 217 49.98 0.05 -8.95
N LYS A 218 49.93 0.82 -7.86
CA LYS A 218 51.13 1.15 -7.07
C LYS A 218 51.78 -0.10 -6.49
N LEU A 219 51.00 -0.93 -5.80
CA LEU A 219 51.49 -2.17 -5.20
C LEU A 219 52.08 -3.14 -6.24
N ARG A 220 51.50 -3.18 -7.45
CA ARG A 220 52.07 -3.96 -8.56
C ARG A 220 53.47 -3.49 -8.95
N LYS A 221 53.70 -2.17 -9.02
CA LYS A 221 55.03 -1.61 -9.29
C LYS A 221 56.01 -1.92 -8.17
N ASP A 222 55.58 -1.74 -6.92
CA ASP A 222 56.41 -2.06 -5.74
C ASP A 222 56.84 -3.54 -5.75
N VAL A 223 55.93 -4.46 -6.08
CA VAL A 223 56.25 -5.90 -6.20
C VAL A 223 57.26 -6.19 -7.34
N ILE A 224 57.17 -5.46 -8.46
CA ILE A 224 58.14 -5.60 -9.56
C ILE A 224 59.52 -5.10 -9.13
N ASP A 225 59.58 -3.95 -8.46
CA ASP A 225 60.83 -3.36 -7.96
C ASP A 225 61.47 -4.24 -6.88
N GLU A 226 60.69 -4.79 -5.95
CA GLU A 226 61.19 -5.76 -4.98
C GLU A 226 61.82 -6.97 -5.67
N ARG A 227 61.15 -7.57 -6.66
CA ARG A 227 61.70 -8.71 -7.42
C ARG A 227 63.02 -8.36 -8.10
N ARG A 228 63.16 -7.14 -8.62
CA ARG A 228 64.40 -6.65 -9.21
C ARG A 228 65.51 -6.59 -8.16
N LEU A 229 65.25 -5.97 -7.01
CA LEU A 229 66.20 -5.88 -5.91
C LEU A 229 66.64 -7.26 -5.39
N TYR A 230 65.70 -8.21 -5.31
CA TYR A 230 65.99 -9.60 -4.95
C TYR A 230 66.98 -10.23 -5.93
N LYS A 231 66.79 -10.02 -7.23
CA LYS A 231 67.69 -10.53 -8.27
C LYS A 231 69.10 -9.92 -8.16
N GLU A 232 69.20 -8.61 -7.99
CA GLU A 232 70.47 -7.90 -7.81
C GLU A 232 71.22 -8.41 -6.56
N ARG A 233 70.49 -8.64 -5.46
CA ARG A 233 71.05 -9.23 -4.23
C ARG A 233 71.55 -10.65 -4.46
N ASP A 234 70.80 -11.48 -5.18
CA ASP A 234 71.19 -12.86 -5.46
C ASP A 234 72.45 -12.92 -6.34
N GLU A 235 72.57 -12.02 -7.33
CA GLU A 235 73.77 -11.86 -8.15
C GLU A 235 74.99 -11.45 -7.30
N LEU A 236 74.82 -10.49 -6.37
CA LEU A 236 75.88 -10.09 -5.44
C LEU A 236 76.30 -11.24 -4.51
N VAL A 237 75.34 -12.00 -3.97
CA VAL A 237 75.62 -13.17 -3.13
C VAL A 237 76.41 -14.22 -3.93
N GLN A 238 76.07 -14.46 -5.19
CA GLN A 238 76.83 -15.35 -6.05
C GLN A 238 78.26 -14.84 -6.30
N GLN A 239 78.43 -13.53 -6.51
CA GLN A 239 79.74 -12.92 -6.68
C GLN A 239 80.61 -13.08 -5.43
N LEU A 240 80.07 -12.75 -4.26
CA LEU A 240 80.78 -12.90 -2.98
C LEU A 240 81.15 -14.36 -2.70
N LYS A 241 80.30 -15.32 -3.08
CA LYS A 241 80.63 -16.75 -2.98
C LYS A 241 81.84 -17.11 -3.84
N ARG A 242 81.92 -16.61 -5.08
CA ARG A 242 83.07 -16.81 -5.97
C ARG A 242 84.35 -16.20 -5.37
N ASP A 243 84.25 -14.97 -4.87
CA ASP A 243 85.39 -14.25 -4.29
C ASP A 243 85.89 -14.92 -3.00
N LEU A 244 84.97 -15.42 -2.16
CA LEU A 244 85.29 -16.19 -0.96
C LEU A 244 86.01 -17.50 -1.34
N GLU A 245 85.53 -18.22 -2.34
CA GLU A 245 86.16 -19.46 -2.82
C GLU A 245 87.57 -19.19 -3.36
N TYR A 246 87.74 -18.12 -4.13
CA TYR A 246 89.03 -17.68 -4.65
C TYR A 246 90.01 -17.34 -3.52
N SER A 247 89.56 -16.53 -2.55
CA SER A 247 90.35 -16.15 -1.38
C SER A 247 90.74 -17.37 -0.53
N ARG A 248 89.83 -18.33 -0.37
CA ARG A 248 90.11 -19.60 0.32
C ARG A 248 91.20 -20.39 -0.40
N LYS A 249 91.16 -20.48 -1.73
CA LYS A 249 92.21 -21.13 -2.54
C LYS A 249 93.56 -20.43 -2.36
N GLN A 250 93.59 -19.09 -2.39
CA GLN A 250 94.81 -18.32 -2.13
C GLN A 250 95.36 -18.55 -0.71
N ALA A 251 94.51 -18.54 0.31
CA ALA A 251 94.91 -18.79 1.70
C ALA A 251 95.51 -20.19 1.86
N VAL A 252 94.90 -21.21 1.24
CA VAL A 252 95.45 -22.57 1.22
C VAL A 252 96.84 -22.59 0.55
N PHE A 253 97.03 -21.85 -0.54
CA PHE A 253 98.33 -21.75 -1.21
C PHE A 253 99.39 -21.02 -0.36
N LEU A 254 99.05 -19.89 0.26
CA LEU A 254 99.95 -19.15 1.16
C LEU A 254 100.29 -19.96 2.40
N ASN A 255 99.32 -20.65 3.02
CA ASN A 255 99.58 -21.53 4.15
C ASN A 255 100.53 -22.68 3.78
N LYS A 256 100.42 -23.24 2.57
CA LYS A 256 101.41 -24.21 2.08
C LYS A 256 102.81 -23.58 1.98
N LYS A 257 102.94 -22.36 1.46
CA LYS A 257 104.23 -21.63 1.42
C LYS A 257 104.79 -21.34 2.81
N LEU A 258 103.97 -20.83 3.72
CA LEU A 258 104.37 -20.55 5.10
C LEU A 258 104.81 -21.83 5.83
N LYS A 259 104.14 -22.96 5.61
CA LYS A 259 104.54 -24.25 6.18
C LYS A 259 105.94 -24.69 5.72
N VAL A 260 106.27 -24.45 4.45
CA VAL A 260 107.62 -24.69 3.91
C VAL A 260 108.64 -23.76 4.58
N LEU A 261 108.33 -22.47 4.72
CA LEU A 261 109.21 -21.50 5.38
C LEU A 261 109.39 -21.77 6.89
N ALA A 262 108.33 -22.16 7.60
CA ALA A 262 108.39 -22.49 9.03
C ALA A 262 109.23 -23.74 9.30
N GLN A 263 109.20 -24.73 8.40
CA GLN A 263 110.10 -25.89 8.47
C GLN A 263 111.58 -25.51 8.31
N SER A 264 111.89 -24.40 7.64
CA SER A 264 113.25 -23.85 7.59
C SER A 264 113.62 -22.92 8.76
N SER A 265 112.67 -22.51 9.62
CA SER A 265 112.88 -21.51 10.67
C SER A 265 112.61 -21.99 12.10
N SER A 266 112.18 -23.23 12.32
CA SER A 266 111.89 -23.77 13.65
C SER A 266 113.13 -24.33 14.34
N SER A 267 114.02 -23.41 14.74
CA SER A 267 115.00 -23.61 15.80
C SER A 267 115.16 -22.31 16.59
N ASN A 268 114.07 -21.83 17.20
CA ASN A 268 114.06 -21.11 18.50
C ASN A 268 112.67 -20.55 18.87
N ARG A 269 112.22 -21.00 20.05
CA ARG A 269 111.58 -20.22 21.14
C ARG A 269 110.14 -19.64 21.06
N ILE A 270 109.36 -20.15 22.04
CA ILE A 270 108.67 -19.48 23.16
C ILE A 270 107.17 -19.10 23.05
N SER A 271 106.47 -19.62 24.07
CA SER A 271 105.18 -19.31 24.70
C SER A 271 104.63 -17.89 24.68
N ALA A 272 103.29 -17.81 24.54
CA ALA A 272 102.29 -16.96 25.21
C ALA A 272 101.02 -16.99 24.32
N GLY A 273 99.76 -17.05 24.74
CA GLY A 273 99.09 -16.74 26.00
C GLY A 273 97.77 -16.01 25.65
N ASN A 274 96.63 -16.57 26.06
CA ASN A 274 95.34 -15.94 26.38
C ASN A 274 94.30 -15.48 25.31
N THR A 275 93.02 -15.65 25.73
CA THR A 275 91.80 -14.81 25.52
C THR A 275 91.14 -14.81 24.12
N ALA A 276 89.81 -14.81 23.93
CA ALA A 276 88.58 -14.74 24.74
C ALA A 276 87.45 -15.40 23.91
N ASP A 277 86.56 -16.22 24.49
CA ASP A 277 85.17 -15.86 24.87
C ASP A 277 84.34 -15.15 23.79
N ASP A 278 83.37 -15.86 23.20
CA ASP A 278 82.00 -15.32 22.98
C ASP A 278 81.02 -16.46 22.63
N THR A 279 80.51 -17.10 23.68
CA THR A 279 79.50 -18.16 23.57
C THR A 279 78.13 -17.50 23.42
N LEU A 280 77.65 -17.36 22.17
CA LEU A 280 76.31 -16.84 21.87
C LEU A 280 75.20 -17.81 22.35
N ILE A 281 74.81 -17.66 23.60
CA ILE A 281 73.61 -18.28 24.19
C ILE A 281 72.37 -17.60 23.56
N VAL A 282 71.80 -18.25 22.56
CA VAL A 282 70.45 -17.91 22.07
C VAL A 282 69.46 -18.29 23.17
N LYS A 283 68.96 -17.29 23.91
CA LYS A 283 67.84 -17.47 24.84
C LYS A 283 66.68 -18.11 24.07
N PRO A 284 66.18 -19.29 24.46
CA PRO A 284 64.99 -19.84 23.83
C PRO A 284 63.87 -18.84 24.02
N ALA A 285 63.25 -18.42 22.90
CA ALA A 285 62.05 -17.61 22.96
C ALA A 285 61.05 -18.35 23.83
N VAL A 286 60.73 -17.79 24.99
CA VAL A 286 59.68 -18.29 25.87
C VAL A 286 58.39 -18.20 25.06
N LEU A 287 58.05 -19.31 24.41
CA LEU A 287 56.74 -19.49 23.81
C LEU A 287 55.75 -19.30 24.97
N GLY A 288 54.88 -18.29 24.83
CA GLY A 288 53.90 -17.98 25.86
C GLY A 288 53.03 -19.19 26.20
N PRO A 289 52.20 -19.12 27.25
CA PRO A 289 51.30 -20.21 27.58
C PRO A 289 50.33 -20.48 26.41
N SER A 290 50.22 -21.75 26.04
CA SER A 290 49.20 -22.24 25.12
C SER A 290 47.84 -22.29 25.82
N MET A 291 46.74 -22.06 25.10
CA MET A 291 45.38 -22.01 25.67
C MET A 291 44.49 -23.09 25.06
N LYS A 292 43.70 -23.81 25.87
CA LYS A 292 42.70 -24.74 25.36
C LYS A 292 41.58 -24.00 24.62
N TRP A 293 41.12 -24.54 23.49
CA TRP A 293 40.03 -23.96 22.68
C TRP A 293 38.76 -23.71 23.50
N GLU A 294 38.41 -24.61 24.41
CA GLU A 294 37.23 -24.49 25.26
C GLU A 294 37.32 -23.26 26.19
N THR A 295 38.54 -22.90 26.63
CA THR A 295 38.78 -21.67 27.41
C THR A 295 38.52 -20.43 26.58
N LEU A 296 38.94 -20.41 25.30
CA LEU A 296 38.64 -19.32 24.37
C LEU A 296 37.12 -19.16 24.16
N VAL A 297 36.41 -20.29 23.94
CA VAL A 297 34.94 -20.27 23.75
C VAL A 297 34.24 -19.71 24.98
N LYS A 298 34.62 -20.14 26.19
CA LYS A 298 34.08 -19.61 27.45
C LYS A 298 34.33 -18.10 27.59
N ALA A 299 35.54 -17.63 27.25
CA ALA A 299 35.87 -16.22 27.29
C ALA A 299 35.00 -15.40 26.32
N MET A 300 34.76 -15.89 25.10
CA MET A 300 33.90 -15.24 24.11
C MET A 300 32.44 -15.17 24.56
N VAL A 301 31.89 -16.26 25.11
CA VAL A 301 30.52 -16.30 25.65
C VAL A 301 30.36 -15.32 26.81
N LYS A 302 31.36 -15.23 27.68
CA LYS A 302 31.35 -14.29 28.81
C LYS A 302 31.36 -12.82 28.37
N GLN A 303 31.95 -12.52 27.21
CA GLN A 303 31.92 -11.19 26.58
C GLN A 303 30.58 -10.90 25.86
N GLY A 304 29.60 -11.80 25.96
CA GLY A 304 28.26 -11.63 25.39
C GLY A 304 28.09 -12.17 23.97
N PHE A 305 29.07 -12.92 23.44
CA PHE A 305 28.91 -13.57 22.14
C PHE A 305 28.10 -14.85 22.24
N THR A 306 27.24 -15.08 21.25
CA THR A 306 26.55 -16.37 21.06
C THR A 306 27.40 -17.27 20.16
N VAL A 307 27.48 -18.56 20.47
CA VAL A 307 28.32 -19.51 19.72
C VAL A 307 27.44 -20.45 18.90
N GLU A 308 27.62 -20.44 17.58
CA GLU A 308 27.00 -21.41 16.69
C GLU A 308 27.98 -22.57 16.43
N HIS A 309 27.68 -23.74 17.01
CA HIS A 309 28.39 -24.98 16.71
C HIS A 309 27.87 -25.58 15.41
N ASN A 310 28.43 -25.15 14.27
CA ASN A 310 28.16 -25.83 13.00
C ASN A 310 28.75 -27.24 13.02
N HIS A 311 27.89 -28.25 12.94
CA HIS A 311 28.24 -29.67 13.09
C HIS A 311 29.13 -30.26 11.98
N SER A 312 29.46 -29.52 10.92
CA SER A 312 30.14 -30.05 9.73
C SER A 312 31.50 -29.43 9.40
N GLY A 313 32.14 -28.66 10.28
CA GLY A 313 33.49 -28.17 9.98
C GLY A 313 34.31 -27.67 11.17
N PRO A 314 35.64 -27.50 11.00
CA PRO A 314 36.54 -27.00 12.03
C PRO A 314 36.37 -25.49 12.29
N SER A 315 35.28 -24.87 11.85
CA SER A 315 35.06 -23.43 11.86
C SER A 315 33.93 -23.09 12.83
N VAL A 316 34.21 -22.26 13.83
CA VAL A 316 33.24 -21.87 14.86
C VAL A 316 32.94 -20.39 14.73
N ARG A 317 31.65 -20.08 14.60
CA ARG A 317 31.12 -18.72 14.46
C ARG A 317 30.69 -18.19 15.82
N PHE A 318 31.04 -16.94 16.07
CA PHE A 318 30.66 -16.16 17.25
C PHE A 318 29.85 -14.95 16.77
N ASP A 319 28.59 -14.88 17.19
CA ASP A 319 27.70 -13.76 16.89
C ASP A 319 27.76 -12.73 18.03
N PRO A 320 27.97 -11.43 17.71
CA PRO A 320 28.03 -10.37 18.71
C PRO A 320 26.66 -10.15 19.40
N PRO A 321 26.63 -9.57 20.60
CA PRO A 321 25.38 -9.22 21.27
C PRO A 321 24.58 -8.12 20.53
N ASP A 322 25.27 -7.32 19.72
CA ASP A 322 24.68 -6.30 18.86
C ASP A 322 24.41 -6.89 17.46
N PRO A 323 23.14 -7.10 17.06
CA PRO A 323 22.79 -7.74 15.80
C PRO A 323 23.19 -6.92 14.56
N THR A 324 23.56 -5.65 14.72
CA THR A 324 24.03 -4.82 13.61
C THR A 324 25.47 -5.13 13.20
N LYS A 325 26.22 -5.83 14.06
CA LYS A 325 27.62 -6.21 13.81
C LYS A 325 27.70 -7.59 13.17
N ARG A 326 28.63 -7.75 12.22
CA ARG A 326 28.85 -9.02 11.49
C ARG A 326 29.42 -10.10 12.40
N SER A 327 29.16 -11.37 12.20
CA SER A 327 29.77 -12.42 13.01
C SER A 327 31.29 -12.53 12.83
N ILE A 328 31.99 -13.09 13.82
CA ILE A 328 33.42 -13.42 13.74
C ILE A 328 33.62 -14.93 13.81
N THR A 329 34.44 -15.47 12.91
CA THR A 329 34.67 -16.91 12.81
C THR A 329 36.13 -17.25 13.07
N PHE A 330 36.38 -18.28 13.87
CA PHE A 330 37.70 -18.82 14.15
C PHE A 330 37.77 -20.29 13.78
N GLN A 331 38.93 -20.73 13.28
CA GLN A 331 39.17 -22.13 12.96
C GLN A 331 39.69 -22.85 14.21
N LYS A 332 38.96 -23.86 14.68
CA LYS A 332 39.35 -24.75 15.77
C LYS A 332 40.60 -25.53 15.34
N PRO A 333 41.68 -25.50 16.15
CA PRO A 333 42.85 -26.32 15.90
C PRO A 333 42.50 -27.82 15.90
N HIS A 334 43.13 -28.59 15.00
CA HIS A 334 42.99 -30.04 14.88
C HIS A 334 44.36 -30.65 14.58
N PRO A 335 44.74 -31.82 15.16
CA PRO A 335 43.94 -32.68 16.04
C PRO A 335 43.90 -32.26 17.51
N ASP A 336 44.90 -31.52 17.97
CA ASP A 336 44.94 -30.98 19.34
C ASP A 336 44.07 -29.73 19.42
N THR A 337 43.19 -29.64 20.42
CA THR A 337 42.34 -28.46 20.66
C THR A 337 43.08 -27.32 21.36
N THR A 338 44.38 -27.47 21.58
CA THR A 338 45.24 -26.46 22.17
C THR A 338 45.67 -25.42 21.13
N ILE A 339 45.43 -24.14 21.41
CA ILE A 339 45.82 -23.00 20.59
C ILE A 339 47.27 -22.65 20.91
N ASN A 340 48.15 -22.79 19.92
CA ASN A 340 49.55 -22.35 20.02
C ASN A 340 49.63 -20.83 20.23
N PRO A 341 50.60 -20.32 21.02
CA PRO A 341 50.80 -18.88 21.25
C PRO A 341 50.82 -17.99 20.00
N ILE A 342 51.33 -18.49 18.87
CA ILE A 342 51.34 -17.73 17.61
C ILE A 342 49.90 -17.52 17.11
N LEU A 343 49.11 -18.59 17.05
CA LEU A 343 47.71 -18.54 16.63
C LEU A 343 46.85 -17.73 17.62
N LEU A 344 47.20 -17.77 18.91
CA LEU A 344 46.54 -16.98 19.95
C LEU A 344 46.76 -15.47 19.72
N LYS A 345 47.95 -15.05 19.30
CA LYS A 345 48.24 -13.65 18.92
C LYS A 345 47.44 -13.24 17.67
N GLU A 346 47.30 -14.13 16.70
CA GLU A 346 46.48 -13.87 15.50
C GLU A 346 45.00 -13.71 15.85
N PHE A 347 44.47 -14.57 16.73
CA PHE A 347 43.10 -14.46 17.19
C PHE A 347 42.85 -13.16 17.93
N ASN A 348 43.77 -12.76 18.82
CA ASN A 348 43.65 -11.48 19.52
C ASN A 348 43.73 -10.29 18.56
N LYS A 349 44.62 -10.32 17.56
CA LYS A 349 44.70 -9.28 16.53
C LYS A 349 43.39 -9.17 15.74
N LYS A 350 42.80 -10.30 15.35
CA LYS A 350 41.52 -10.36 14.64
C LYS A 350 40.38 -9.85 15.51
N PHE A 351 40.33 -10.25 16.77
CA PHE A 351 39.33 -9.80 17.74
C PHE A 351 39.45 -8.31 18.04
N ARG A 352 40.66 -7.79 18.25
CA ARG A 352 40.92 -6.36 18.48
C ARG A 352 40.48 -5.51 17.29
N LYS A 353 40.74 -5.97 16.06
CA LYS A 353 40.26 -5.28 14.85
C LYS A 353 38.72 -5.26 14.76
N TYR A 354 38.06 -6.28 15.29
CA TYR A 354 36.61 -6.45 15.21
C TYR A 354 35.86 -5.69 16.34
N CYS A 355 36.34 -5.79 17.59
CA CYS A 355 35.69 -5.21 18.77
C CYS A 355 36.32 -3.91 19.28
N GLY A 356 37.54 -3.56 18.84
CA GLY A 356 38.31 -2.45 19.41
C GLY A 356 38.84 -2.69 20.83
N ARG A 357 38.77 -3.94 21.33
CA ARG A 357 39.21 -4.34 22.68
C ARG A 357 40.11 -5.56 22.61
N ASP A 358 40.98 -5.74 23.59
CA ASP A 358 41.77 -6.96 23.70
C ASP A 358 40.93 -8.11 24.27
N LEU A 359 41.09 -9.28 23.66
CA LEU A 359 40.40 -10.52 24.06
C LEU A 359 40.78 -10.93 25.49
N PHE A 360 41.96 -10.54 25.96
CA PHE A 360 42.56 -10.94 27.23
C PHE A 360 42.53 -9.87 28.33
N ASP A 361 41.84 -8.74 28.11
CA ASP A 361 41.74 -7.70 29.13
C ASP A 361 40.84 -8.09 30.31
N SER A 362 40.00 -9.13 30.16
CA SER A 362 39.20 -9.67 31.25
C SER A 362 40.10 -10.30 32.32
N VAL A 363 39.79 -10.01 33.60
CA VAL A 363 40.60 -10.40 34.77
C VAL A 363 40.89 -11.91 34.80
N GLU A 364 39.94 -12.76 34.40
CA GLU A 364 40.11 -14.22 34.33
C GLU A 364 41.01 -14.71 33.18
N CYS A 365 41.06 -14.01 32.04
CA CYS A 365 42.01 -14.36 30.97
C CYS A 365 43.45 -14.08 31.41
N ARG A 366 43.65 -13.07 32.26
CA ARG A 366 44.94 -12.77 32.88
C ARG A 366 45.38 -13.85 33.85
N GLU A 367 44.47 -14.46 34.60
CA GLU A 367 44.77 -15.59 35.50
C GLU A 367 45.24 -16.83 34.70
N VAL A 368 44.57 -17.15 33.58
CA VAL A 368 44.98 -18.26 32.71
C VAL A 368 46.32 -18.00 32.02
N LEU A 369 46.61 -16.76 31.61
CA LEU A 369 47.85 -16.40 30.92
C LEU A 369 49.03 -16.10 31.85
N SER A 370 48.80 -15.81 33.13
CA SER A 370 49.88 -15.58 34.10
C SER A 370 50.44 -16.88 34.69
N GLY A 371 49.80 -18.02 34.44
CA GLY A 371 50.23 -19.32 34.98
C GLY A 371 50.16 -19.43 36.50
N VAL A 372 49.52 -18.45 37.16
CA VAL A 372 49.31 -18.44 38.61
C VAL A 372 48.03 -19.20 38.90
N HIS A 373 48.15 -20.51 39.11
CA HIS A 373 47.11 -21.25 39.82
C HIS A 373 47.19 -20.88 41.31
N LEU A 374 46.17 -20.18 41.81
CA LEU A 374 45.82 -20.18 43.23
C LEU A 374 45.04 -21.44 43.57
#